data_AF-A0A972RJJ0-F1
#
_entry.id   AF-A0A972RJJ0-F1
#
_cell.length_a   1.000
_cell.length_b   1.000
_cell.length_c   1.000
_cell.angle_alpha   90.00
_cell.angle_beta   90.00
_cell.angle_gamma   90.00
#
_symmetry.space_group_name_H-M   'P 1'
#
loop_
_entity.id
_entity.type
_entity.pdbx_description
1 polymer ?
#
loop_
_entity_poly.entity_id
_entity_poly.type
_entity_poly.pdbx_seq_one_letter_code
_entity_poly.pdbx_strand_id
1 'polypeptide(L)'
;MKNKQHSWRCVLALGVLVYIVPMISMAVDPGQRTFEKRCSQCHELPDMNNPPPEGWGKQLDYMAPMAGLNDKEKTSVLSYLLSHSKTAGQAVVMAQDQKLFEQKCSLCHTPDRILEKPLTAKSRQHIVLRMQKRASGWITPKDAEAILAYLSTAPVKTNKGGKTHFHEKEAVSSPRQIFHKRCSACHTLERVYLKVEKGMDSKSWNHIVQRMQGKNPEWLSTDEAKQIMSYLRSLKPVSK
;
A
#
# COMPACT_ATOMS: atom_id res chain seq x y z
N MET A 1 74.42 -57.80 -6.44
CA MET A 1 75.45 -56.83 -5.99
C MET A 1 75.38 -55.59 -6.87
N LYS A 2 75.23 -54.42 -6.24
CA LYS A 2 75.52 -53.04 -6.72
C LYS A 2 74.79 -52.47 -7.97
N ASN A 3 73.85 -51.57 -7.66
CA ASN A 3 73.93 -50.10 -7.82
C ASN A 3 73.24 -49.42 -9.03
N LYS A 4 72.64 -48.25 -8.70
CA LYS A 4 72.11 -47.14 -9.54
C LYS A 4 70.84 -47.42 -10.36
N GLN A 5 69.92 -46.49 -10.62
CA GLN A 5 69.49 -45.17 -10.13
C GLN A 5 68.22 -44.89 -10.97
N HIS A 6 67.22 -44.18 -10.43
CA HIS A 6 66.34 -43.19 -11.10
C HIS A 6 65.05 -43.07 -10.26
N SER A 7 64.94 -42.04 -9.41
CA SER A 7 64.51 -40.68 -9.75
C SER A 7 63.03 -40.59 -10.13
N TRP A 8 62.19 -40.29 -9.14
CA TRP A 8 61.10 -39.34 -9.30
C TRP A 8 60.86 -38.61 -7.98
N ARG A 9 61.19 -37.31 -7.96
CA ARG A 9 60.97 -36.40 -6.84
C ARG A 9 59.55 -35.86 -6.97
N CYS A 10 58.73 -36.10 -5.95
CA CYS A 10 57.45 -35.45 -5.73
C CYS A 10 57.66 -33.94 -5.55
N VAL A 11 57.04 -33.13 -6.42
CA VAL A 11 56.84 -31.70 -6.18
C VAL A 11 55.44 -31.55 -5.57
N LEU A 12 55.37 -31.43 -4.25
CA LEU A 12 54.18 -30.93 -3.55
C LEU A 12 54.27 -29.41 -3.53
N ALA A 13 53.48 -28.76 -4.38
CA ALA A 13 53.24 -27.33 -4.32
C ALA A 13 52.27 -27.05 -3.16
N LEU A 14 52.80 -26.59 -2.02
CA LEU A 14 52.00 -25.95 -0.97
C LEU A 14 51.70 -24.52 -1.41
N GLY A 15 50.55 -24.33 -2.06
CA GLY A 15 49.99 -23.02 -2.34
C GLY A 15 49.50 -22.36 -1.05
N VAL A 16 50.23 -21.36 -0.55
CA VAL A 16 49.76 -20.44 0.47
C VAL A 16 48.76 -19.50 -0.18
N LEU A 17 47.48 -19.87 -0.12
CA LEU A 17 46.36 -19.00 -0.47
C LEU A 17 46.21 -17.94 0.62
N VAL A 18 46.87 -16.79 0.42
CA VAL A 18 46.61 -15.57 1.18
C VAL A 18 45.21 -15.09 0.78
N TYR A 19 44.20 -15.55 1.53
CA TYR A 19 42.86 -15.00 1.46
C TYR A 19 42.92 -13.57 2.02
N ILE A 20 42.99 -12.60 1.10
CA ILE A 20 42.70 -11.21 1.41
C ILE A 20 41.18 -11.16 1.65
N VAL A 21 40.76 -11.40 2.89
CA VAL A 21 39.39 -11.10 3.30
C VAL A 21 39.24 -9.59 3.16
N PRO A 22 38.32 -9.09 2.32
CA PRO A 22 38.04 -7.66 2.30
C PRO A 22 37.51 -7.29 3.68
N MET A 23 38.31 -6.55 4.46
CA MET A 23 37.82 -5.80 5.61
C MET A 23 36.81 -4.79 5.06
N ILE A 24 35.53 -5.18 5.05
CA ILE A 24 34.42 -4.25 4.92
C ILE A 24 34.55 -3.34 6.13
N SER A 25 35.09 -2.14 5.89
CA SER A 25 35.11 -1.08 6.89
C SER A 25 33.65 -0.82 7.25
N MET A 26 33.23 -1.30 8.42
CA MET A 26 32.00 -0.85 9.07
C MET A 26 32.27 0.60 9.46
N ALA A 27 32.17 1.52 8.50
CA ALA A 27 32.24 2.94 8.78
C ALA A 27 31.06 3.26 9.70
N VAL A 28 31.33 3.33 11.01
CA VAL A 28 30.36 3.74 12.02
C VAL A 28 29.79 5.08 11.57
N ASP A 29 28.46 5.13 11.43
CA ASP A 29 27.76 6.32 10.97
C ASP A 29 28.18 7.54 11.84
N PRO A 30 28.62 8.66 11.25
CA PRO A 30 29.03 9.84 12.02
C PRO A 30 27.95 10.33 12.99
N GLY A 31 26.67 10.13 12.67
CA GLY A 31 25.53 10.39 13.55
C GLY A 31 25.48 9.45 14.74
N GLN A 32 25.66 8.14 14.54
CA GLN A 32 25.75 7.15 15.63
C GLN A 32 26.82 7.52 16.64
N ARG A 33 28.05 7.76 16.17
CA ARG A 33 29.18 8.08 17.05
C ARG A 33 28.93 9.36 17.84
N THR A 34 28.30 10.35 17.21
CA THR A 34 27.98 11.63 17.86
C THR A 34 26.89 11.44 18.91
N PHE A 35 25.84 10.67 18.58
CA PHE A 35 24.75 10.34 19.49
C PHE A 35 25.25 9.63 20.75
N GLU A 36 25.98 8.52 20.57
CA GLU A 36 26.53 7.75 21.69
C GLU A 36 27.45 8.64 22.55
N LYS A 37 28.40 9.33 21.92
CA LYS A 37 29.41 10.13 22.63
C LYS A 37 28.83 11.31 23.39
N ARG A 38 27.84 12.02 22.84
CA ARG A 38 27.32 13.27 23.42
C ARG A 38 26.18 13.00 24.39
N CYS A 39 25.26 12.11 24.02
CA CYS A 39 24.04 11.88 24.81
C CYS A 39 24.31 11.01 26.04
N SER A 40 25.28 10.07 25.99
CA SER A 40 25.63 9.23 27.14
C SER A 40 26.39 9.98 28.24
N GLN A 41 26.70 11.27 28.05
CA GLN A 41 27.44 12.07 29.04
C GLN A 41 26.57 12.49 30.22
N CYS A 42 25.24 12.53 30.03
CA CYS A 42 24.31 13.05 31.04
C CYS A 42 23.21 12.06 31.43
N HIS A 43 22.84 11.15 30.55
CA HIS A 43 21.80 10.16 30.81
C HIS A 43 22.04 8.86 30.03
N GLU A 44 21.34 7.80 30.39
CA GLU A 44 21.30 6.59 29.57
C GLU A 44 20.73 6.92 28.18
N LEU A 45 21.25 6.26 27.14
CA LEU A 45 20.81 6.54 25.78
C LEU A 45 19.32 6.22 25.64
N PRO A 46 18.51 7.17 25.15
CA PRO A 46 17.08 6.97 25.02
C PRO A 46 16.77 5.87 23.98
N ASP A 47 15.67 5.14 24.20
CA ASP A 47 15.14 4.18 23.22
C ASP A 47 14.84 4.91 21.91
N MET A 48 15.41 4.43 20.80
CA MET A 48 15.24 5.02 19.47
C MET A 48 13.79 5.09 19.00
N ASN A 49 12.89 4.32 19.61
CA ASN A 49 11.45 4.32 19.32
C ASN A 49 10.64 5.23 20.25
N ASN A 50 11.27 5.83 21.26
CA ASN A 50 10.63 6.71 22.24
C ASN A 50 11.48 7.96 22.53
N PRO A 51 11.13 9.14 21.97
CA PRO A 51 9.89 9.45 21.25
C PRO A 51 9.80 8.80 19.85
N PRO A 52 8.59 8.71 19.25
CA PRO A 52 8.45 8.26 17.87
C PRO A 52 9.24 9.17 16.90
N PRO A 53 9.55 8.71 15.67
CA PRO A 53 10.42 9.38 14.69
C PRO A 53 10.16 10.86 14.50
N GLU A 54 8.88 11.23 14.40
CA GLU A 54 8.41 12.60 14.25
C GLU A 54 8.74 13.50 15.46
N GLY A 55 8.97 12.92 16.64
CA GLY A 55 9.32 13.61 17.87
C GLY A 55 10.81 13.90 18.04
N TRP A 56 11.70 13.18 17.34
CA TRP A 56 13.15 13.32 17.50
C TRP A 56 13.68 14.70 17.10
N GLY A 57 13.09 15.34 16.09
CA GLY A 57 13.46 16.70 15.69
C GLY A 57 13.32 17.69 16.84
N LYS A 58 12.14 17.72 17.48
CA LYS A 58 11.85 18.58 18.63
C LYS A 58 12.71 18.23 19.84
N GLN A 59 12.93 16.94 20.10
CA GLN A 59 13.78 16.51 21.21
C GLN A 59 15.23 16.98 21.02
N LEU A 60 15.76 16.90 19.80
CA LEU A 60 17.08 17.41 19.47
C LEU A 60 17.15 18.94 19.46
N ASP A 61 16.07 19.65 19.13
CA ASP A 61 16.01 21.11 19.30
C ASP A 61 16.26 21.51 20.76
N TYR A 62 15.67 20.77 21.69
CA TYR A 62 15.84 21.01 23.13
C TYR A 62 17.19 20.52 23.65
N MET A 63 17.66 19.33 23.22
CA MET A 63 18.87 18.71 23.75
C MET A 63 20.17 19.21 23.10
N ALA A 64 20.13 19.70 21.86
CA ALA A 64 21.34 20.10 21.14
C ALA A 64 22.16 21.19 21.86
N PRO A 65 21.56 22.27 22.41
CA PRO A 65 22.32 23.27 23.16
C PRO A 65 22.97 22.70 24.43
N MET A 66 22.27 21.82 25.16
CA MET A 66 22.76 21.21 26.40
C MET A 66 23.86 20.18 26.13
N ALA A 67 23.76 19.42 25.04
CA ALA A 67 24.75 18.45 24.60
C ALA A 67 25.93 19.08 23.82
N GLY A 68 25.88 20.40 23.58
CA GLY A 68 26.89 21.12 22.81
C GLY A 68 27.01 20.65 21.36
N LEU A 69 25.88 20.29 20.74
CA LEU A 69 25.78 19.90 19.33
C LEU A 69 25.68 21.14 18.45
N ASN A 70 26.48 21.21 17.39
CA ASN A 70 26.24 22.17 16.30
C ASN A 70 25.20 21.63 15.29
N ASP A 71 24.75 22.49 14.37
CA ASP A 71 23.69 22.13 13.41
C ASP A 71 24.01 20.91 12.53
N LYS A 72 25.29 20.73 12.14
CA LYS A 72 25.74 19.60 11.33
C LYS A 72 25.74 18.30 12.12
N GLU A 73 26.20 18.35 13.37
CA GLU A 73 26.17 17.22 14.30
C GLU A 73 24.72 16.82 14.61
N LYS A 74 23.87 17.80 14.92
CA LYS A 74 22.42 17.60 15.16
C LYS A 74 21.73 16.94 13.97
N THR A 75 22.01 17.39 12.76
CA THR A 75 21.45 16.81 11.52
C THR A 75 21.91 15.36 11.32
N SER A 76 23.19 15.07 11.56
CA SER A 76 23.73 13.71 11.47
C SER A 76 23.09 12.78 12.52
N VAL A 77 22.93 13.24 13.76
CA VAL A 77 22.28 12.48 14.84
C VAL A 77 20.81 12.22 14.52
N LEU A 78 20.08 13.22 13.99
CA LEU A 78 18.70 13.04 13.57
C LEU A 78 18.58 12.00 12.45
N SER A 79 19.46 12.06 11.44
CA SER A 79 19.50 11.08 10.35
C SER A 79 19.76 9.66 10.86
N TYR A 80 20.66 9.51 11.84
CA TYR A 80 20.92 8.23 12.50
C TYR A 80 19.67 7.70 13.23
N LEU A 81 19.04 8.51 14.08
CA LEU A 81 17.85 8.12 14.85
C LEU A 81 16.67 7.76 13.94
N LEU A 82 16.48 8.49 12.84
CA LEU A 82 15.45 8.19 11.85
C LEU A 82 15.78 6.94 11.03
N SER A 83 17.04 6.63 10.74
CA SER A 83 17.37 5.40 9.99
C SER A 83 17.32 4.14 10.86
N HIS A 84 17.46 4.27 12.18
CA HIS A 84 17.55 3.15 13.11
C HIS A 84 16.30 2.95 13.99
N SER A 85 15.35 3.89 13.97
CA SER A 85 14.06 3.68 14.64
C SER A 85 13.17 2.73 13.83
N LYS A 86 12.58 1.74 14.51
CA LYS A 86 11.66 0.76 13.90
C LYS A 86 10.47 1.45 13.25
N THR A 87 9.98 2.52 13.88
CA THR A 87 8.86 3.32 13.41
C THR A 87 9.20 4.10 12.14
N ALA A 88 10.44 4.59 11.97
CA ALA A 88 10.83 5.26 10.74
C ALA A 88 11.12 4.24 9.62
N GLY A 89 11.69 3.08 9.93
CA GLY A 89 11.75 1.94 9.01
C GLY A 89 10.36 1.52 8.52
N GLN A 90 9.37 1.46 9.42
CA GLN A 90 7.97 1.25 9.07
C GLN A 90 7.39 2.40 8.24
N ALA A 91 7.69 3.65 8.55
CA ALA A 91 7.25 4.80 7.77
C ALA A 91 7.82 4.79 6.35
N VAL A 92 9.09 4.42 6.17
CA VAL A 92 9.74 4.26 4.86
C VAL A 92 9.12 3.11 4.06
N VAL A 93 8.87 1.96 4.69
CA VAL A 93 8.18 0.83 4.04
C VAL A 93 6.75 1.22 3.66
N MET A 94 6.01 1.90 4.55
CA MET A 94 4.67 2.39 4.24
C MET A 94 4.65 3.42 3.12
N ALA A 95 5.62 4.33 3.06
CA ALA A 95 5.76 5.29 1.97
C ALA A 95 6.09 4.58 0.64
N GLN A 96 6.91 3.54 0.67
CA GLN A 96 7.25 2.74 -0.50
C GLN A 96 6.03 1.92 -0.99
N ASP A 97 5.29 1.30 -0.08
CA ASP A 97 4.10 0.53 -0.44
C ASP A 97 2.96 1.44 -0.91
N GLN A 98 2.81 2.64 -0.31
CA GLN A 98 1.90 3.68 -0.79
C GLN A 98 2.27 4.11 -2.21
N LYS A 99 3.55 4.38 -2.47
CA LYS A 99 4.04 4.77 -3.80
C LYS A 99 3.76 3.67 -4.83
N LEU A 100 4.03 2.40 -4.49
CA LEU A 100 3.72 1.27 -5.35
C LEU A 100 2.21 1.20 -5.65
N PHE A 101 1.38 1.34 -4.61
CA PHE A 101 -0.07 1.37 -4.75
C PHE A 101 -0.52 2.49 -5.71
N GLU A 102 -0.03 3.71 -5.50
CA GLU A 102 -0.36 4.85 -6.35
C GLU A 102 0.08 4.61 -7.80
N GLN A 103 1.29 4.12 -8.03
CA GLN A 103 1.81 3.80 -9.36
C GLN A 103 0.95 2.75 -10.09
N LYS A 104 0.54 1.70 -9.39
CA LYS A 104 -0.15 0.56 -10.00
C LYS A 104 -1.64 0.83 -10.20
N CYS A 105 -2.25 1.62 -9.32
CA CYS A 105 -3.70 1.82 -9.29
C CYS A 105 -4.14 3.16 -9.88
N SER A 106 -3.32 4.22 -9.80
CA SER A 106 -3.77 5.58 -10.12
C SER A 106 -3.87 5.87 -11.61
N LEU A 107 -3.31 5.01 -12.46
CA LEU A 107 -3.51 5.11 -13.92
C LEU A 107 -4.98 4.97 -14.31
N CYS A 108 -5.77 4.21 -13.55
CA CYS A 108 -7.16 3.88 -13.91
C CYS A 108 -8.18 4.25 -12.82
N HIS A 109 -7.72 4.61 -11.62
CA HIS A 109 -8.56 4.85 -10.45
C HIS A 109 -8.07 6.08 -9.69
N THR A 110 -8.94 6.80 -9.01
CA THR A 110 -8.51 7.77 -8.02
C THR A 110 -8.14 7.03 -6.72
N PRO A 111 -7.02 7.35 -6.04
CA PRO A 111 -6.65 6.74 -4.77
C PRO A 111 -7.77 6.80 -3.72
N ASP A 112 -8.47 7.93 -3.67
CA ASP A 112 -9.59 8.16 -2.77
C ASP A 112 -10.69 7.11 -2.94
N ARG A 113 -11.08 6.79 -4.19
CA ARG A 113 -12.10 5.76 -4.47
C ARG A 113 -11.75 4.39 -3.91
N ILE A 114 -10.46 4.08 -3.74
CA ILE A 114 -9.99 2.80 -3.23
C ILE A 114 -9.94 2.80 -1.69
N LEU A 115 -9.64 3.95 -1.09
CA LEU A 115 -9.47 4.14 0.35
C LEU A 115 -10.75 4.58 1.10
N GLU A 116 -11.76 5.10 0.39
CA GLU A 116 -13.00 5.65 0.96
C GLU A 116 -13.96 4.61 1.54
N LYS A 117 -13.90 3.35 1.10
CA LYS A 117 -14.87 2.33 1.53
C LYS A 117 -14.21 1.32 2.48
N PRO A 118 -14.77 1.05 3.68
CA PRO A 118 -14.30 -0.02 4.54
C PRO A 118 -14.61 -1.38 3.88
N LEU A 119 -13.66 -1.85 3.09
CA LEU A 119 -13.68 -3.19 2.52
C LEU A 119 -13.05 -4.15 3.54
N THR A 120 -13.68 -5.30 3.74
CA THR A 120 -13.08 -6.38 4.53
C THR A 120 -11.78 -6.87 3.87
N ALA A 121 -10.86 -7.44 4.65
CA ALA A 121 -9.60 -7.99 4.12
C ALA A 121 -9.84 -8.97 2.95
N LYS A 122 -10.84 -9.87 3.07
CA LYS A 122 -11.26 -10.77 2.00
C LYS A 122 -11.75 -10.04 0.74
N SER A 123 -12.49 -8.95 0.91
CA SER A 123 -12.97 -8.14 -0.22
C SER A 123 -11.83 -7.42 -0.93
N ARG A 124 -10.87 -6.87 -0.18
CA ARG A 124 -9.64 -6.25 -0.71
C ARG A 124 -8.83 -7.27 -1.52
N GLN A 125 -8.58 -8.44 -0.95
CA GLN A 125 -7.88 -9.55 -1.62
C GLN A 125 -8.54 -9.93 -2.95
N HIS A 126 -9.85 -10.18 -2.95
CA HIS A 126 -10.57 -10.50 -4.18
C HIS A 126 -10.47 -9.36 -5.23
N ILE A 127 -10.58 -8.09 -4.83
CA ILE A 127 -10.45 -6.97 -5.77
C ILE A 127 -9.05 -6.92 -6.37
N VAL A 128 -8.00 -6.99 -5.55
CA VAL A 128 -6.60 -6.92 -6.02
C VAL A 128 -6.30 -8.08 -6.96
N LEU A 129 -6.65 -9.32 -6.63
CA LEU A 129 -6.43 -10.49 -7.50
C LEU A 129 -7.20 -10.37 -8.82
N ARG A 130 -8.39 -9.77 -8.80
CA ARG A 130 -9.16 -9.50 -10.01
C ARG A 130 -8.50 -8.44 -10.87
N MET A 131 -7.93 -7.39 -10.27
CA MET A 131 -7.19 -6.35 -11.00
C MET A 131 -5.90 -6.91 -11.58
N GLN A 132 -5.20 -7.76 -10.83
CA GLN A 132 -4.04 -8.50 -11.30
C GLN A 132 -4.36 -9.35 -12.54
N LYS A 133 -5.47 -10.10 -12.52
CA LYS A 133 -5.92 -10.89 -13.68
C LYS A 133 -6.32 -10.01 -14.88
N ARG A 134 -6.92 -8.84 -14.61
CA ARG A 134 -7.39 -7.91 -15.64
C ARG A 134 -6.25 -7.11 -16.28
N ALA A 135 -5.22 -6.80 -15.52
CA ALA A 135 -4.02 -6.09 -15.94
C ALA A 135 -2.82 -7.03 -15.78
N SER A 136 -2.88 -8.20 -16.44
CA SER A 136 -1.85 -9.23 -16.34
C SER A 136 -0.50 -8.66 -16.81
N GLY A 137 0.53 -8.82 -15.99
CA GLY A 137 1.87 -8.26 -16.25
C GLY A 137 2.07 -6.83 -15.73
N TRP A 138 0.99 -6.06 -15.50
CA TRP A 138 1.08 -4.73 -14.88
C TRP A 138 1.19 -4.82 -13.35
N ILE A 139 0.44 -5.74 -12.74
CA ILE A 139 0.52 -6.07 -11.32
C ILE A 139 1.09 -7.49 -11.22
N THR A 140 2.30 -7.62 -10.70
CA THR A 140 2.91 -8.93 -10.45
C THR A 140 2.31 -9.58 -9.19
N PRO A 141 2.49 -10.89 -8.95
CA PRO A 141 2.09 -11.51 -7.69
C PRO A 141 2.69 -10.81 -6.46
N LYS A 142 3.97 -10.41 -6.56
CA LYS A 142 4.67 -9.66 -5.52
C LYS A 142 4.07 -8.26 -5.30
N ASP A 143 3.71 -7.56 -6.38
CA ASP A 143 3.03 -6.25 -6.28
C ASP A 143 1.67 -6.40 -5.58
N ALA A 144 0.92 -7.47 -5.90
CA ALA A 144 -0.38 -7.74 -5.30
C ALA A 144 -0.29 -7.96 -3.78
N GLU A 145 0.74 -8.68 -3.32
CA GLU A 145 1.01 -8.87 -1.88
C GLU A 145 1.33 -7.55 -1.18
N ALA A 146 2.24 -6.75 -1.74
CA ALA A 146 2.61 -5.44 -1.17
C ALA A 146 1.42 -4.45 -1.14
N ILE A 147 0.62 -4.42 -2.21
CA ILE A 147 -0.62 -3.62 -2.26
C ILE A 147 -1.60 -4.07 -1.18
N LEU A 148 -1.75 -5.38 -0.93
CA LEU A 148 -2.64 -5.88 0.12
C LEU A 148 -2.13 -5.54 1.52
N ALA A 149 -0.81 -5.62 1.74
CA ALA A 149 -0.19 -5.20 2.99
C ALA A 149 -0.46 -3.71 3.26
N TYR A 150 -0.22 -2.83 2.28
CA TYR A 150 -0.55 -1.41 2.39
C TYR A 150 -2.03 -1.18 2.68
N LEU A 151 -2.92 -1.77 1.89
CA LEU A 151 -4.36 -1.56 2.07
C LEU A 151 -4.85 -2.03 3.44
N SER A 152 -4.16 -2.95 4.11
CA SER A 152 -4.52 -3.42 5.46
C SER A 152 -4.27 -2.37 6.55
N THR A 153 -3.27 -1.51 6.37
CA THR A 153 -2.84 -0.47 7.33
C THR A 153 -3.16 0.94 6.86
N ALA A 154 -3.55 1.12 5.59
CA ALA A 154 -3.80 2.42 4.99
C ALA A 154 -4.91 3.18 5.73
N PRO A 155 -4.73 4.50 5.96
CA PRO A 155 -5.72 5.31 6.65
C PRO A 155 -7.02 5.33 5.85
N VAL A 156 -8.08 4.76 6.43
CA VAL A 156 -9.42 4.83 5.87
C VAL A 156 -9.88 6.27 6.00
N LYS A 157 -10.15 6.94 4.88
CA LYS A 157 -10.87 8.23 4.89
C LYS A 157 -12.30 7.95 5.30
N THR A 158 -12.55 7.90 6.61
CA THR A 158 -13.91 8.02 7.14
C THR A 158 -14.33 9.45 6.84
N ASN A 159 -15.24 9.63 5.89
CA ASN A 159 -15.90 10.91 5.71
C ASN A 159 -16.71 11.21 6.98
N LYS A 160 -16.09 11.84 7.99
CA LYS A 160 -16.78 12.61 9.02
C LYS A 160 -17.42 13.82 8.33
N GLY A 161 -18.54 13.57 7.65
CA GLY A 161 -19.26 14.53 6.82
C GLY A 161 -20.25 13.88 5.86
N GLY A 162 -20.06 12.59 5.51
CA GLY A 162 -21.05 11.81 4.78
C GLY A 162 -22.00 11.17 5.78
N LYS A 163 -23.17 11.79 6.01
CA LYS A 163 -24.24 11.26 6.86
C LYS A 163 -24.50 9.78 6.53
N THR A 164 -23.99 8.89 7.37
CA THR A 164 -24.40 7.49 7.40
C THR A 164 -25.71 7.40 8.16
N HIS A 165 -26.84 7.48 7.47
CA HIS A 165 -28.09 7.01 8.06
C HIS A 165 -28.26 5.52 7.75
N PHE A 166 -28.15 4.73 8.82
CA PHE A 166 -28.75 3.41 8.93
C PHE A 166 -30.27 3.53 8.77
N HIS A 167 -30.86 2.53 8.11
CA HIS A 167 -32.28 2.14 8.07
C HIS A 167 -33.32 3.19 8.48
N GLU A 168 -33.75 4.01 7.52
CA GLU A 168 -35.11 4.54 7.51
C GLU A 168 -35.76 4.14 6.18
N LYS A 169 -36.98 3.65 6.28
CA LYS A 169 -37.86 3.23 5.18
C LYS A 169 -38.39 4.49 4.48
N GLU A 170 -37.52 5.39 4.04
CA GLU A 170 -37.92 6.51 3.20
C GLU A 170 -38.41 5.97 1.86
N ALA A 171 -39.61 6.39 1.47
CA ALA A 171 -40.22 6.09 0.19
C ALA A 171 -39.33 6.67 -0.94
N VAL A 172 -38.40 5.85 -1.42
CA VAL A 172 -37.60 6.16 -2.61
C VAL A 172 -38.57 6.12 -3.81
N SER A 173 -39.08 7.29 -4.21
CA SER A 173 -40.28 7.36 -5.04
C SER A 173 -40.04 7.35 -6.55
N SER A 174 -38.78 7.46 -7.03
CA SER A 174 -38.49 7.42 -8.46
C SER A 174 -37.52 6.29 -8.88
N PRO A 175 -37.71 5.70 -10.08
CA PRO A 175 -36.80 4.71 -10.64
C PRO A 175 -35.32 5.15 -10.67
N ARG A 176 -35.06 6.44 -10.90
CA ARG A 176 -33.72 7.03 -10.87
C ARG A 176 -33.09 6.97 -9.48
N GLN A 177 -33.84 7.29 -8.43
CA GLN A 177 -33.33 7.27 -7.06
C GLN A 177 -33.08 5.83 -6.58
N ILE A 178 -33.97 4.89 -6.94
CA ILE A 178 -33.78 3.46 -6.66
C ILE A 178 -32.51 2.97 -7.34
N PHE A 179 -32.34 3.27 -8.64
CA PHE A 179 -31.12 2.95 -9.37
C PHE A 179 -29.88 3.52 -8.68
N HIS A 180 -29.90 4.81 -8.34
CA HIS A 180 -28.76 5.45 -7.71
C HIS A 180 -28.42 4.76 -6.38
N LYS A 181 -29.38 4.65 -5.46
CA LYS A 181 -29.20 4.07 -4.12
C LYS A 181 -28.74 2.61 -4.19
N ARG A 182 -29.38 1.78 -5.01
CA ARG A 182 -29.10 0.34 -5.07
C ARG A 182 -27.80 0.01 -5.81
N CYS A 183 -27.56 0.69 -6.94
CA CYS A 183 -26.41 0.38 -7.81
C CYS A 183 -25.12 1.08 -7.36
N SER A 184 -25.20 2.26 -6.72
CA SER A 184 -24.02 2.96 -6.21
C SER A 184 -23.48 2.35 -4.91
N ALA A 185 -24.31 1.60 -4.18
CA ALA A 185 -23.94 1.03 -2.89
C ALA A 185 -22.74 0.09 -2.96
N CYS A 186 -22.52 -0.57 -4.10
CA CYS A 186 -21.43 -1.55 -4.26
C CYS A 186 -20.36 -1.11 -5.26
N HIS A 187 -20.67 -0.26 -6.24
CA HIS A 187 -19.77 0.13 -7.33
C HIS A 187 -20.11 1.56 -7.81
N THR A 188 -19.20 2.24 -8.50
CA THR A 188 -19.52 3.56 -9.09
C THR A 188 -20.49 3.43 -10.28
N LEU A 189 -21.41 4.38 -10.39
CA LEU A 189 -22.40 4.45 -11.49
C LEU A 189 -21.80 4.80 -12.84
N GLU A 190 -20.60 5.39 -12.85
CA GLU A 190 -19.80 5.59 -14.06
C GLU A 190 -19.72 4.33 -14.93
N ARG A 191 -19.59 3.14 -14.31
CA ARG A 191 -19.55 1.87 -15.05
C ARG A 191 -20.83 1.59 -15.83
N VAL A 192 -21.97 2.10 -15.34
CA VAL A 192 -23.26 1.99 -16.02
C VAL A 192 -23.29 2.97 -17.19
N TYR A 193 -22.95 4.24 -16.96
CA TYR A 193 -22.96 5.26 -18.01
C TYR A 193 -21.99 4.94 -19.15
N LEU A 194 -20.79 4.41 -18.87
CA LEU A 194 -19.87 3.92 -19.89
C LEU A 194 -20.43 2.78 -20.75
N LYS A 195 -21.38 2.00 -20.24
CA LYS A 195 -22.08 0.97 -21.02
C LYS A 195 -23.22 1.55 -21.83
N VAL A 196 -23.89 2.59 -21.32
CA VAL A 196 -24.87 3.37 -22.08
C VAL A 196 -24.22 4.01 -23.29
N GLU A 197 -23.07 4.68 -23.13
CA GLU A 197 -22.32 5.28 -24.25
C GLU A 197 -21.91 4.25 -25.31
N LYS A 198 -21.65 3.01 -24.89
CA LYS A 198 -21.32 1.89 -25.79
C LYS A 198 -22.53 1.22 -26.43
N GLY A 199 -23.73 1.80 -26.31
CA GLY A 199 -24.95 1.30 -26.93
C GLY A 199 -25.45 -0.02 -26.33
N MET A 200 -25.27 -0.23 -25.02
CA MET A 200 -25.72 -1.47 -24.37
C MET A 200 -27.24 -1.67 -24.51
N ASP A 201 -27.64 -2.84 -24.98
CA ASP A 201 -29.03 -3.17 -25.26
C ASP A 201 -29.83 -3.62 -24.03
N SER A 202 -31.16 -3.65 -24.18
CA SER A 202 -32.08 -4.03 -23.11
C SER A 202 -31.89 -5.46 -22.60
N LYS A 203 -31.50 -6.39 -23.48
CA LYS A 203 -31.27 -7.80 -23.10
C LYS A 203 -30.04 -7.91 -22.20
N SER A 204 -28.95 -7.24 -22.56
CA SER A 204 -27.72 -7.18 -21.76
C SER A 204 -27.97 -6.52 -20.40
N TRP A 205 -28.75 -5.43 -20.36
CA TRP A 205 -29.14 -4.81 -19.09
C TRP A 205 -29.95 -5.75 -18.21
N ASN A 206 -30.92 -6.46 -18.78
CA ASN A 206 -31.76 -7.41 -18.02
C ASN A 206 -30.90 -8.49 -17.35
N HIS A 207 -29.98 -9.08 -18.11
CA HIS A 207 -29.06 -10.08 -17.57
C HIS A 207 -28.18 -9.52 -16.44
N ILE A 208 -27.70 -8.27 -16.56
CA ILE A 208 -26.91 -7.64 -15.50
C ILE A 208 -27.72 -7.43 -14.22
N VAL A 209 -28.93 -6.86 -14.35
CA VAL A 209 -29.80 -6.57 -13.20
C VAL A 209 -30.25 -7.86 -12.51
N GLN A 210 -30.69 -8.86 -13.27
CA GLN A 210 -31.04 -10.19 -12.73
C GLN A 210 -29.86 -10.85 -12.01
N ARG A 211 -28.66 -10.78 -12.59
CA ARG A 211 -27.46 -11.31 -11.93
C ARG A 211 -27.11 -10.53 -10.65
N MET A 212 -27.31 -9.22 -10.61
CA MET A 212 -27.10 -8.43 -9.38
C MET A 212 -28.12 -8.78 -8.31
N GLN A 213 -29.39 -8.93 -8.69
CA GLN A 213 -30.46 -9.39 -7.83
C GLN A 213 -30.17 -10.79 -7.27
N GLY A 214 -29.80 -11.75 -8.12
CA GLY A 214 -29.50 -13.13 -7.69
C GLY A 214 -28.30 -13.24 -6.72
N LYS A 215 -27.40 -12.25 -6.71
CA LYS A 215 -26.30 -12.18 -5.74
C LYS A 215 -26.72 -11.68 -4.36
N ASN A 216 -27.76 -10.86 -4.29
CA ASN A 216 -28.29 -10.38 -3.02
C ASN A 216 -29.79 -10.02 -3.19
N PRO A 217 -30.68 -11.02 -3.10
CA PRO A 217 -32.11 -10.83 -3.30
C PRO A 217 -32.77 -9.91 -2.26
N GLU A 218 -32.21 -9.85 -1.05
CA GLU A 218 -32.67 -8.96 0.02
C GLU A 218 -32.31 -7.49 -0.23
N TRP A 219 -31.23 -7.24 -0.99
CA TRP A 219 -30.77 -5.89 -1.31
C TRP A 219 -31.54 -5.24 -2.46
N LEU A 220 -32.00 -6.04 -3.41
CA LEU A 220 -32.69 -5.56 -4.61
C LEU A 220 -33.93 -6.41 -4.87
N SER A 221 -35.10 -5.85 -4.54
CA SER A 221 -36.36 -6.55 -4.75
C SER A 221 -36.70 -6.69 -6.25
N THR A 222 -37.62 -7.59 -6.57
CA THR A 222 -38.08 -7.80 -7.95
C THR A 222 -38.73 -6.56 -8.55
N ASP A 223 -39.46 -5.78 -7.75
CA ASP A 223 -40.11 -4.57 -8.23
C ASP A 223 -39.14 -3.40 -8.37
N GLU A 224 -38.15 -3.29 -7.47
CA GLU A 224 -37.05 -2.33 -7.65
C GLU A 224 -36.22 -2.67 -8.90
N ALA A 225 -35.96 -3.96 -9.16
CA ALA A 225 -35.25 -4.41 -10.36
C ALA A 225 -35.99 -4.00 -11.65
N LYS A 226 -37.32 -4.15 -11.69
CA LYS A 226 -38.15 -3.68 -12.82
C LYS A 226 -38.06 -2.16 -12.99
N GLN A 227 -38.11 -1.39 -11.90
CA GLN A 227 -37.99 0.06 -11.96
C GLN A 227 -36.62 0.50 -12.46
N ILE A 228 -35.54 -0.13 -11.96
CA ILE A 228 -34.17 0.12 -12.45
C ILE A 228 -34.07 -0.18 -13.95
N MET A 229 -34.65 -1.30 -14.41
CA MET A 229 -34.69 -1.64 -15.82
C MET A 229 -35.42 -0.60 -16.67
N SER A 230 -36.54 -0.05 -16.17
CA SER A 230 -37.25 1.05 -16.82
C SER A 230 -36.38 2.29 -16.96
N TYR A 231 -35.68 2.67 -15.88
CA TYR A 231 -34.76 3.81 -15.89
C TYR A 231 -33.58 3.59 -16.86
N LEU A 232 -32.95 2.42 -16.85
CA LEU A 232 -31.81 2.13 -17.73
C LEU A 232 -32.18 2.21 -19.22
N ARG A 233 -33.43 1.85 -19.58
CA ARG A 233 -33.94 1.97 -20.95
C ARG A 233 -34.20 3.41 -21.38
N SER A 234 -34.45 4.33 -20.44
CA SER A 234 -34.66 5.73 -20.78
C SER A 234 -33.36 6.50 -20.97
N LEU A 235 -32.23 5.95 -20.53
CA LEU A 235 -30.91 6.54 -20.74
C LEU A 235 -30.52 6.52 -22.21
N LYS A 236 -29.97 7.64 -22.69
CA LYS A 236 -29.44 7.80 -24.04
C LYS A 236 -27.94 8.13 -23.97
N PRO A 237 -27.12 7.67 -24.93
CA PRO A 237 -25.74 8.14 -25.07
C PRO A 237 -25.67 9.66 -25.18
N VAL A 238 -24.64 10.25 -24.58
CA VAL A 238 -24.38 11.69 -24.66
C VAL A 238 -23.64 12.02 -25.97
N SER A 239 -22.71 11.17 -26.41
CA SER A 239 -22.09 11.32 -27.72
C SER A 239 -22.97 10.68 -28.80
N LYS A 240 -23.57 11.50 -29.66
CA LYS A 240 -24.15 11.06 -30.93
C LYS A 240 -23.06 10.89 -31.98
#